data_AF-A0A843KB50-F1
#
_entry.id   AF-A0A843KB50-F1
#
_cell.length_a   1.000
_cell.length_b   1.000
_cell.length_c   1.000
_cell.angle_alpha   90.00
_cell.angle_beta   90.00
_cell.angle_gamma   90.00
#
_symmetry.space_group_name_H-M   'P 1'
#
loop_
_entity.id
_entity.type
_entity.pdbx_description
1 polymer ?
#
loop_
_entity_poly.entity_id
_entity_poly.type
_entity_poly.pdbx_seq_one_letter_code
_entity_poly.pdbx_strand_id
1 'polypeptide(L)' 'MHTEHARIRCPVCHSALVAPVGEKGLWECRYHLCRAVFEVHQRSARDQVPLVNEEGTLHLLEK' A
#
# COMPACT_ATOMS: atom_id res chain seq x y z
N MET A 1 8.03 -17.30 8.85
CA MET A 1 7.80 -16.16 7.94
C MET A 1 6.94 -15.17 8.68
N HIS A 2 7.54 -14.13 9.28
CA HIS A 2 6.76 -13.06 9.89
C HIS A 2 6.15 -12.27 8.74
N THR A 3 4.90 -12.54 8.43
CA THR A 3 4.06 -11.67 7.61
C THR A 3 3.96 -10.35 8.38
N GLU A 4 4.91 -9.46 8.09
CA GLU A 4 4.81 -8.05 8.40
C GLU A 4 3.57 -7.56 7.65
N HIS A 5 2.40 -7.71 8.27
CA HIS A 5 1.18 -7.08 7.79
C HIS A 5 1.53 -5.59 7.71
N ALA A 6 1.73 -5.09 6.49
CA ALA A 6 1.94 -3.69 6.23
C ALA A 6 0.85 -2.94 6.98
N ARG A 7 1.22 -2.33 8.12
CA ARG A 7 0.26 -1.70 9.02
C ARG A 7 -0.16 -0.43 8.31
N ILE A 8 -1.29 -0.50 7.61
CA ILE A 8 -1.89 0.64 6.93
C ILE A 8 -2.04 1.76 7.97
N ARG A 9 -1.53 2.94 7.63
CA ARG A 9 -1.61 4.14 8.47
C ARG A 9 -2.27 5.25 7.68
N CYS A 10 -2.96 6.13 8.39
CA CYS A 10 -3.54 7.32 7.78
C CYS A 10 -2.44 8.20 7.20
N PRO A 11 -2.50 8.60 5.92
CA PRO A 11 -1.49 9.46 5.30
C PRO A 11 -1.49 10.89 5.85
N VAL A 12 -2.55 11.29 6.57
CA VAL A 12 -2.70 12.64 7.12
C VAL A 12 -2.19 12.74 8.56
N CYS A 13 -2.64 11.85 9.45
CA CYS A 13 -2.31 11.90 10.88
C CYS A 13 -1.39 10.78 11.35
N HIS A 14 -1.00 9.87 10.45
CA HIS A 14 -0.12 8.73 10.70
C HIS A 14 -0.65 7.72 11.73
N SER A 15 -1.90 7.88 12.19
CA SER A 15 -2.57 6.96 13.09
C SER A 15 -2.80 5.60 12.41
N ALA A 16 -2.66 4.53 13.19
CA ALA A 16 -3.00 3.17 12.78
C ALA A 16 -4.50 2.86 12.95
N LEU A 17 -5.30 3.80 13.47
CA LEU A 17 -6.74 3.68 13.61
C LEU A 17 -7.43 3.96 12.28
N VAL A 18 -7.35 2.99 11.38
CA VAL A 18 -7.93 3.02 10.04
C VAL A 18 -8.82 1.79 9.83
N ALA A 19 -9.91 1.94 9.08
CA ALA A 19 -10.84 0.85 8.78
C ALA A 19 -11.23 0.87 7.30
N PRO A 20 -11.43 -0.28 6.65
CA PRO A 20 -11.92 -0.32 5.28
C PRO A 20 -13.36 0.23 5.23
N VAL A 21 -13.68 0.99 4.18
CA VAL A 21 -15.01 1.55 3.97
C VAL A 21 -15.50 1.28 2.55
N GLY A 22 -16.70 0.71 2.44
CA GLY A 22 -17.34 0.48 1.15
C GLY A 22 -16.59 -0.51 0.25
N GLU A 23 -16.37 -0.09 -1.00
CA GLU A 23 -15.75 -0.92 -2.04
C GLU A 23 -14.24 -1.16 -1.81
N LYS A 24 -13.72 -2.21 -2.45
CA LYS A 24 -12.35 -2.69 -2.27
C LYS A 24 -11.32 -1.57 -2.45
N GLY A 25 -10.48 -1.38 -1.44
CA GLY A 25 -9.34 -0.47 -1.50
C GLY A 25 -9.57 0.86 -0.80
N LEU A 26 -10.78 1.23 -0.42
CA LEU A 26 -11.01 2.45 0.36
C LEU A 26 -10.85 2.21 1.87
N TRP A 27 -10.18 3.16 2.54
CA TRP A 27 -9.97 3.15 3.99
C TRP A 27 -10.29 4.52 4.59
N GLU A 28 -10.96 4.54 5.75
CA GLU A 28 -11.23 5.73 6.55
C GLU A 28 -10.35 5.73 7.81
N CYS A 29 -9.75 6.87 8.13
CA CYS A 29 -9.12 7.11 9.42
C CYS A 29 -10.14 7.44 10.51
N ARG A 30 -10.25 6.59 11.53
CA ARG A 30 -11.18 6.78 12.66
C ARG A 30 -10.55 7.52 13.84
N TYR A 31 -9.37 8.12 13.65
CA TYR A 31 -8.70 8.87 14.71
C TYR A 31 -9.28 10.27 14.87
N HIS A 32 -9.92 10.51 16.01
CA HIS A 32 -10.47 11.78 16.45
C HIS A 32 -11.21 12.56 15.33
N LEU A 33 -10.58 13.62 14.83
CA LEU A 33 -11.11 14.57 13.85
C LEU A 33 -10.55 14.35 12.44
N CYS A 34 -9.63 13.41 12.25
CA CYS A 34 -8.96 13.24 10.96
C CYS A 34 -9.96 12.82 9.87
N ARG A 35 -10.69 11.72 10.10
CA ARG A 35 -11.75 11.19 9.20
C ARG A 35 -11.36 11.14 7.71
N ALA A 36 -10.07 11.11 7.42
CA ALA A 36 -9.56 11.11 6.06
C ALA A 36 -9.91 9.77 5.40
N VAL A 37 -10.46 9.84 4.19
CA VAL A 37 -10.72 8.68 3.35
C VAL A 37 -9.64 8.62 2.29
N PHE A 38 -9.00 7.47 2.13
CA PHE A 38 -7.88 7.28 1.22
C PHE A 38 -7.89 5.89 0.61
N GLU A 39 -7.32 5.78 -0.58
CA GLU A 39 -7.18 4.51 -1.29
C GLU A 39 -5.90 3.79 -0.88
N VAL A 40 -6.04 2.50 -0.59
CA VAL A 40 -4.95 1.57 -0.35
C VAL A 40 -4.95 0.59 -1.51
N HIS A 41 -4.16 0.92 -2.53
CA HIS A 41 -3.85 -0.05 -3.58
C HIS A 41 -2.88 -1.07 -2.99
N GLN A 42 -3.28 -2.33 -2.94
CA GLN A 42 -2.30 -3.40 -2.84
C GLN A 42 -1.42 -3.24 -4.08
N ARG A 43 -0.13 -2.93 -3.90
CA ARG A 43 0.85 -2.99 -4.98
C ARG A 43 0.81 -4.41 -5.53
N SER A 44 -0.01 -4.65 -6.55
CA SER A 44 0.11 -5.84 -7.36
C SER A 44 1.49 -5.78 -7.97
N ALA A 45 2.22 -6.89 -7.94
CA ALA A 45 3.57 -6.98 -8.52
C ALA A 45 3.64 -6.54 -10.00
N ARG A 46 2.49 -6.31 -10.66
CA ARG A 46 2.33 -5.76 -12.00
C ARG A 46 2.61 -4.26 -12.14
N ASP A 47 2.55 -3.48 -11.07
CA ASP A 47 2.89 -2.04 -11.08
C ASP A 47 4.37 -1.78 -10.76
N GLN A 48 5.16 -2.84 -10.63
CA GLN A 48 6.61 -2.72 -10.68
C GLN A 48 6.98 -2.45 -12.13
N VAL A 49 7.01 -1.17 -12.51
CA VAL A 49 7.70 -0.75 -13.73
C VAL A 49 9.11 -1.31 -13.62
N PRO A 50 9.53 -2.22 -14.51
CA PRO A 50 10.92 -2.63 -14.54
C PRO A 50 11.72 -1.36 -14.74
N LEU A 51 12.56 -1.01 -13.76
CA LEU A 51 13.64 -0.07 -13.98
C LEU A 51 14.57 -0.74 -14.98
N VAL A 52 14.25 -0.60 -16.27
CA VAL A 52 15.12 -0.98 -17.37
C VAL A 52 16.30 -0.04 -17.28
N ASN A 53 17.42 -0.55 -16.79
CA ASN A 53 18.70 0.08 -17.11
C ASN A 53 18.92 -0.07 -18.62
N GLU A 54 19.68 0.85 -19.21
CA GLU A 54 19.89 0.99 -20.67
C GLU A 54 20.50 -0.26 -21.36
N GLU A 55 20.73 -1.34 -20.62
CA GLU A 55 21.35 -2.60 -21.05
C GLU A 55 20.36 -3.79 -21.10
N GLY A 56 19.06 -3.56 -20.90
CA GLY A 56 18.01 -4.50 -21.35
C GLY A 56 18.07 -5.92 -20.78
N THR A 57 18.54 -6.13 -19.55
CA THR A 57 18.59 -7.46 -18.94
C THR A 57 17.70 -7.56 -17.70
N LEU A 58 16.59 -8.31 -17.81
CA LEU A 58 15.69 -8.63 -16.70
C LEU A 58 16.28 -9.76 -15.85
N HIS A 59 16.78 -9.45 -14.66
CA HIS A 59 17.11 -10.48 -13.67
C HIS A 59 15.85 -10.79 -12.84
N LEU A 60 15.15 -11.85 -13.22
CA LEU A 60 14.10 -12.45 -12.38
C LEU A 60 14.79 -13.10 -11.17
N LEU A 61 14.70 -12.48 -10.00
CA LEU A 61 15.18 -13.09 -8.76
C LEU A 61 14.10 -14.08 -8.26
N GLU A 62 14.20 -15.32 -8.72
CA GLU A 62 13.45 -16.44 -8.15
C GLU A 62 14.13 -16.92 -6.87
N LYS A 63 13.37 -17.10 -5.78
CA LYS A 63 13.77 -17.95 -4.67
C LYS A 63 12.57 -18.65 -4.05
#